data_AF-A0A6B0SE65-F1
#
_entry.id   AF-A0A6B0SE65-F1
#
_cell.length_a   1.000
_cell.length_b   1.000
_cell.length_c   1.000
_cell.angle_alpha   90.00
_cell.angle_beta   90.00
_cell.angle_gamma   90.00
#
_symmetry.space_group_name_H-M   'P 1'
#
loop_
_entity.id
_entity.type
_entity.pdbx_description
1 polymer ?
#
loop_
_entity_poly.entity_id
_entity_poly.type
_entity_poly.pdbx_seq_one_letter_code
_entity_poly.pdbx_strand_id
1 'polypeptide(L)'
;MTDTSNAGSRRLYAGLARAVLNAWSTVRTVYYANSVSWRALKSGGLLFFGFFLWAGSSVLQSYTGWRALDYTAAYGFVVLWYGPIHHIVVIPLALRWRRSAGLRQRVGRRLPNAMLAVFLVAVLVLGTFPAGPMTVNFDSAIGGADAADVNAELVCESQAAGETTRISCELRDAEQVDRVVVLSGGTELVADDDPPFEFTVDAADVEETMGRQAFTVRLYDESGNLARQYTRDLQYID
;
A
#
# COMPACT_ATOMS: atom_id res chain seq x y z
N MET A 1 -45.42 41.35 27.22
CA MET A 1 -45.68 40.14 26.43
C MET A 1 -44.37 39.77 25.75
N THR A 2 -43.44 39.17 26.50
CA THR A 2 -42.08 38.90 26.03
C THR A 2 -41.47 37.78 26.89
N ASP A 3 -40.66 36.95 26.24
CA ASP A 3 -39.60 36.12 26.84
C ASP A 3 -39.90 34.66 27.23
N THR A 4 -40.82 33.99 26.54
CA THR A 4 -40.95 32.51 26.62
C THR A 4 -40.06 31.76 25.61
N SER A 5 -39.63 32.41 24.52
CA SER A 5 -38.80 31.80 23.48
C SER A 5 -37.34 31.57 23.92
N ASN A 6 -36.76 32.49 24.69
CA ASN A 6 -35.39 32.36 25.22
C ASN A 6 -35.25 31.26 26.28
N ALA A 7 -36.30 30.99 27.05
CA ALA A 7 -36.28 29.96 28.09
C ALA A 7 -36.31 28.53 27.48
N GLY A 8 -37.06 28.34 26.39
CA GLY A 8 -37.15 27.07 25.68
C GLY A 8 -35.85 26.71 24.96
N SER A 9 -35.23 27.68 24.27
CA SER A 9 -33.95 27.47 23.57
C SER A 9 -32.82 27.16 24.55
N ARG A 10 -32.69 27.93 25.66
CA ARG A 10 -31.67 27.66 26.70
C ARG A 10 -31.81 26.28 27.35
N ARG A 11 -33.03 25.77 27.54
CA ARG A 11 -33.28 24.42 28.07
C ARG A 11 -32.90 23.32 27.07
N LEU A 12 -33.18 23.53 25.77
CA LEU A 12 -32.75 22.63 24.70
C LEU A 12 -31.22 22.59 24.57
N TYR A 13 -30.55 23.75 24.54
CA TYR A 13 -29.08 23.82 24.52
C TYR A 13 -28.44 23.19 25.75
N ALA A 14 -29.00 23.42 26.95
CA ALA A 14 -28.51 22.79 28.17
C ALA A 14 -28.72 21.26 28.19
N GLY A 15 -29.83 20.77 27.64
CA GLY A 15 -30.11 19.34 27.48
C GLY A 15 -29.15 18.68 26.47
N LEU A 16 -28.93 19.33 25.33
CA LEU A 16 -28.04 18.84 24.27
C LEU A 16 -26.57 18.86 24.73
N ALA A 17 -26.14 19.92 25.43
CA ALA A 17 -24.81 19.99 26.05
C ALA A 17 -24.60 18.88 27.10
N ARG A 18 -25.61 18.60 27.95
CA ARG A 18 -25.54 17.48 28.90
C ARG A 18 -25.48 16.12 28.20
N ALA A 19 -26.25 15.93 27.13
CA ALA A 19 -26.22 14.70 26.35
C ALA A 19 -24.84 14.47 25.72
N VAL A 20 -24.24 15.52 25.14
CA VAL A 20 -22.87 15.46 24.59
C VAL A 20 -21.83 15.16 25.68
N LEU A 21 -21.91 15.83 26.84
CA LEU A 21 -20.98 15.58 27.94
C LEU A 21 -21.11 14.15 28.50
N ASN A 22 -22.34 13.65 28.63
CA ASN A 22 -22.59 12.29 29.09
C ASN A 22 -22.12 11.26 28.05
N ALA A 23 -22.42 11.47 26.77
CA ALA A 23 -21.92 10.63 25.69
C ALA A 23 -20.39 10.61 25.66
N TRP A 24 -19.76 11.77 25.80
CA TRP A 24 -18.30 11.90 25.87
C TRP A 24 -17.71 11.15 27.08
N SER A 25 -18.32 11.29 28.26
CA SER A 25 -17.93 10.54 29.46
C SER A 25 -18.03 9.03 29.26
N THR A 26 -19.10 8.57 28.61
CA THR A 26 -19.32 7.15 28.29
C THR A 26 -18.26 6.65 27.30
N VAL A 27 -18.03 7.37 26.20
CA VAL A 27 -16.97 7.06 25.23
C VAL A 27 -15.62 7.01 25.91
N ARG A 28 -15.32 7.98 26.78
CA ARG A 28 -14.09 8.02 27.56
C ARG A 28 -13.97 6.80 28.48
N THR A 29 -15.02 6.41 29.17
CA THR A 29 -15.04 5.25 30.07
C THR A 29 -14.76 3.95 29.31
N VAL A 30 -15.42 3.75 28.17
CA VAL A 30 -15.20 2.61 27.28
C VAL A 30 -13.77 2.65 26.72
N TYR A 31 -13.31 3.81 26.25
CA TYR A 31 -11.96 3.98 25.74
C TYR A 31 -10.88 3.70 26.80
N TYR A 32 -11.09 4.05 28.08
CA TYR A 32 -10.13 3.77 29.15
C TYR A 32 -10.33 2.42 29.85
N ALA A 33 -11.34 1.64 29.49
CA ALA A 33 -11.47 0.27 29.94
C ALA A 33 -10.18 -0.51 29.58
N ASN A 34 -9.76 -1.42 30.47
CA ASN A 34 -8.49 -2.13 30.36
C ASN A 34 -8.64 -3.65 30.59
N SER A 35 -9.79 -4.22 30.21
CA SER A 35 -9.97 -5.67 30.20
C SER A 35 -9.16 -6.31 29.06
N VAL A 36 -8.89 -7.62 29.18
CA VAL A 36 -8.12 -8.38 28.17
C VAL A 36 -8.85 -8.39 26.83
N SER A 37 -10.14 -8.71 26.81
CA SER A 37 -10.95 -8.74 25.58
C SER A 37 -11.00 -7.39 24.89
N TRP A 38 -11.08 -6.29 25.65
CA TRP A 38 -11.11 -4.94 25.09
C TRP A 38 -9.75 -4.51 24.52
N ARG A 39 -8.64 -4.95 25.13
CA ARG A 39 -7.30 -4.75 24.56
C ARG A 39 -7.12 -5.53 23.26
N ALA A 40 -7.63 -6.75 23.18
CA ALA A 40 -7.63 -7.54 21.95
C ALA A 40 -8.46 -6.84 20.87
N LEU A 41 -9.66 -6.35 21.21
CA LEU A 41 -10.52 -5.64 20.27
C LEU A 41 -9.89 -4.35 19.74
N LYS A 42 -9.28 -3.53 20.60
CA LYS A 42 -8.51 -2.34 20.17
C LYS A 42 -7.35 -2.70 19.24
N SER A 43 -6.61 -3.75 19.59
CA SER A 43 -5.47 -4.21 18.80
C SER A 43 -5.91 -4.71 17.43
N GLY A 44 -6.97 -5.53 17.37
CA GLY A 44 -7.57 -6.00 16.12
C GLY A 44 -8.15 -4.87 15.28
N GLY A 45 -8.82 -3.90 15.90
CA GLY A 45 -9.33 -2.72 15.22
C GLY A 45 -8.21 -1.86 14.61
N LEU A 46 -7.11 -1.68 15.34
CA LEU A 46 -5.93 -0.97 14.83
C LEU A 46 -5.22 -1.76 13.73
N LEU A 47 -5.10 -3.09 13.84
CA LEU A 47 -4.59 -3.93 12.76
C LEU A 47 -5.42 -3.76 11.49
N PHE A 48 -6.74 -3.88 11.60
CA PHE A 48 -7.65 -3.70 10.46
C PHE A 48 -7.52 -2.30 9.87
N PHE A 49 -7.59 -1.26 10.72
CA PHE A 49 -7.47 0.13 10.28
C PHE A 49 -6.12 0.42 9.62
N GLY A 50 -5.02 -0.06 10.20
CA GLY A 50 -3.67 0.09 9.65
C GLY A 50 -3.52 -0.61 8.31
N PHE A 51 -4.07 -1.82 8.17
CA PHE A 51 -4.08 -2.56 6.91
C PHE A 51 -4.80 -1.81 5.80
N PHE A 52 -6.01 -1.32 6.06
CA PHE A 52 -6.79 -0.59 5.06
C PHE A 52 -6.20 0.77 4.71
N LEU A 53 -5.63 1.49 5.68
CA LEU A 53 -4.91 2.74 5.40
C LEU A 53 -3.68 2.48 4.53
N TRP A 54 -2.91 1.46 4.85
CA TRP A 54 -1.70 1.11 4.11
C TRP A 54 -2.03 0.62 2.70
N ALA A 55 -2.88 -0.40 2.58
CA ALA A 55 -3.27 -0.96 1.29
C ALA A 55 -4.03 0.07 0.44
N GLY A 56 -4.99 0.79 1.02
CA GLY A 56 -5.76 1.81 0.32
C GLY A 56 -4.91 2.98 -0.17
N SER A 57 -3.93 3.43 0.63
CA SER A 57 -3.00 4.48 0.20
C SER A 57 -2.08 3.99 -0.92
N SER A 58 -1.62 2.74 -0.85
CA SER A 58 -0.78 2.13 -1.89
C SER A 58 -1.54 2.00 -3.21
N VAL A 59 -2.82 1.59 -3.16
CA VAL A 59 -3.70 1.57 -4.33
C VAL A 59 -3.95 2.97 -4.86
N LEU A 60 -4.23 3.96 -4.01
CA LEU A 60 -4.48 5.31 -4.48
C LEU A 60 -3.21 5.99 -5.05
N GLN A 61 -2.04 5.57 -4.56
CA GLN A 61 -0.75 6.03 -5.08
C GLN A 61 -0.56 5.66 -6.54
N SER A 62 -1.01 4.48 -6.97
CA SER A 62 -0.94 4.05 -8.37
C SER A 62 -1.78 4.91 -9.33
N TYR A 63 -2.64 5.82 -8.82
CA TYR A 63 -3.48 6.69 -9.64
C TYR A 63 -3.12 8.17 -9.55
N THR A 64 -2.47 8.62 -8.47
CA THR A 64 -2.40 10.06 -8.16
C THR A 64 -0.99 10.60 -7.94
N GLY A 65 0.01 9.74 -7.67
CA GLY A 65 1.39 10.18 -7.39
C GLY A 65 1.52 11.12 -6.17
N TRP A 66 0.49 11.26 -5.34
CA TRP A 66 0.48 12.25 -4.26
C TRP A 66 1.39 11.83 -3.10
N ARG A 67 2.40 12.65 -2.83
CA ARG A 67 3.33 12.43 -1.69
C ARG A 67 2.67 12.40 -0.32
N ALA A 68 1.47 12.99 -0.18
CA ALA A 68 0.70 12.89 1.07
C ALA A 68 0.29 11.44 1.39
N LEU A 69 0.16 10.59 0.36
CA LEU A 69 -0.17 9.18 0.51
C LEU A 69 1.00 8.37 1.05
N ASP A 70 2.25 8.81 0.89
CA ASP A 70 3.43 8.14 1.47
C ASP A 70 3.33 8.14 3.00
N TYR A 71 2.96 9.28 3.57
CA TYR A 71 2.77 9.42 5.01
C TYR A 71 1.55 8.66 5.52
N THR A 72 0.48 8.59 4.71
CA THR A 72 -0.72 7.84 5.05
C THR A 72 -0.45 6.33 5.03
N ALA A 73 0.27 5.85 4.02
CA ALA A 73 0.74 4.49 3.91
C ALA A 73 1.69 4.13 5.06
N ALA A 74 2.67 5.00 5.36
CA ALA A 74 3.62 4.81 6.46
C ALA A 74 2.90 4.71 7.80
N TYR A 75 1.94 5.61 8.04
CA TYR A 75 1.11 5.58 9.25
C TYR A 75 0.35 4.26 9.35
N GLY A 76 -0.33 3.82 8.29
CA GLY A 76 -1.04 2.54 8.26
C GLY A 76 -0.13 1.35 8.56
N PHE A 77 1.03 1.29 7.90
CA PHE A 77 2.02 0.22 8.05
C PHE A 77 2.57 0.15 9.48
N VAL A 78 2.93 1.29 10.08
CA VAL A 78 3.44 1.32 11.45
C VAL A 78 2.35 0.92 12.45
N VAL A 79 1.10 1.35 12.22
CA VAL A 79 -0.04 1.01 13.10
C VAL A 79 -0.28 -0.50 13.18
N LEU A 80 -0.04 -1.27 12.11
CA LEU A 80 -0.16 -2.73 12.11
C LEU A 80 0.61 -3.38 13.26
N TRP A 81 1.83 -2.92 13.50
CA TRP A 81 2.69 -3.48 14.53
C TRP A 81 2.59 -2.72 15.84
N TYR A 82 2.60 -1.38 15.76
CA TYR A 82 2.57 -0.51 16.93
C TYR A 82 1.29 -0.68 17.73
N GLY A 83 0.12 -0.77 17.09
CA GLY A 83 -1.17 -0.87 17.78
C GLY A 83 -1.23 -2.07 18.73
N PRO A 84 -1.02 -3.31 18.24
CA PRO A 84 -0.95 -4.50 19.07
C PRO A 84 0.13 -4.43 20.14
N ILE A 85 1.36 -4.03 19.80
CA ILE A 85 2.46 -3.95 20.77
C ILE A 85 2.11 -2.96 21.90
N HIS A 86 1.56 -1.80 21.55
CA HIS A 86 1.24 -0.75 22.51
C HIS A 86 0.13 -1.17 23.48
N HIS A 87 -0.96 -1.75 22.96
CA HIS A 87 -2.10 -2.13 23.79
C HIS A 87 -1.94 -3.47 24.51
N ILE A 88 -1.18 -4.41 23.94
CA ILE A 88 -0.98 -5.74 24.53
C ILE A 88 0.23 -5.75 25.48
N VAL A 89 1.29 -4.99 25.19
CA VAL A 89 2.53 -5.08 25.97
C VAL A 89 2.79 -3.79 26.74
N VAL A 90 2.87 -2.65 26.03
CA VAL A 90 3.37 -1.39 26.60
C VAL A 90 2.46 -0.85 27.71
N ILE A 91 1.15 -0.69 27.45
CA ILE A 91 0.21 -0.11 28.42
C ILE A 91 0.13 -0.95 29.71
N PRO A 92 -0.09 -2.28 29.67
CA PRO A 92 -0.12 -3.10 30.88
C PRO A 92 1.19 -3.04 31.67
N LEU A 93 2.32 -3.06 30.97
CA LEU A 93 3.64 -2.99 31.58
C LEU A 93 3.88 -1.63 32.24
N ALA A 94 3.52 -0.54 31.56
CA ALA A 94 3.57 0.82 32.10
C ALA A 94 2.70 0.96 33.35
N LEU A 95 1.46 0.44 33.32
CA LEU A 95 0.56 0.46 34.48
C LEU A 95 1.11 -0.35 35.66
N ARG A 96 1.68 -1.53 35.40
CA ARG A 96 2.34 -2.36 36.42
C ARG A 96 3.53 -1.63 37.04
N TRP A 97 4.39 -1.04 36.22
CA TRP A 97 5.60 -0.34 36.68
C TRP A 97 5.31 1.00 37.36
N ARG A 98 4.24 1.72 36.98
CA ARG A 98 3.81 2.95 37.68
C ARG A 98 3.44 2.71 39.14
N ARG A 99 3.03 1.49 39.50
CA ARG A 99 2.72 1.08 40.88
C ARG A 99 3.95 0.61 41.66
N SER A 100 5.11 0.47 41.01
CA SER A 100 6.39 0.11 41.65
C SER A 100 7.06 1.35 42.27
N ALA A 101 8.14 1.14 43.05
CA ALA A 101 8.98 2.21 43.58
C ALA A 101 10.27 2.39 42.76
N GLY A 102 10.91 3.57 42.88
CA GLY A 102 12.23 3.85 42.33
C GLY A 102 12.29 3.95 40.79
N LEU A 103 13.34 3.40 40.19
CA LEU A 103 13.62 3.49 38.75
C LEU A 103 12.48 2.93 37.88
N ARG A 104 11.88 1.80 38.28
CA ARG A 104 10.75 1.19 37.55
C ARG A 104 9.54 2.12 37.48
N GLN A 105 9.28 2.89 38.54
CA GLN A 105 8.21 3.88 38.54
C GLN A 105 8.46 5.00 37.53
N ARG A 106 9.71 5.49 37.46
CA ARG A 106 10.11 6.55 36.53
C ARG A 106 9.97 6.09 35.08
N VAL A 107 10.43 4.87 34.78
CA VAL A 107 10.31 4.26 33.44
C VAL A 107 8.83 4.07 33.09
N GLY A 108 8.02 3.48 33.98
CA GLY A 108 6.60 3.24 33.72
C GLY A 108 5.79 4.52 33.45
N ARG A 109 6.19 5.67 34.00
CA ARG A 109 5.55 6.98 33.72
C ARG A 109 5.91 7.54 32.34
N ARG A 110 7.11 7.25 31.82
CA ARG A 110 7.59 7.78 30.53
C ARG A 110 7.35 6.83 29.36
N LEU A 111 7.22 5.52 29.63
CA LEU A 111 7.15 4.48 28.61
C LEU A 111 6.05 4.72 27.54
N PRO A 112 4.79 5.10 27.90
CA PRO A 112 3.76 5.34 26.89
C PRO A 112 4.12 6.52 25.96
N ASN A 113 4.63 7.63 26.53
CA ASN A 113 5.01 8.82 25.76
C ASN A 113 6.25 8.55 24.90
N ALA A 114 7.21 7.79 25.41
CA ALA A 114 8.40 7.39 24.65
C ALA A 114 8.01 6.52 23.45
N MET A 115 7.10 5.55 23.64
CA MET A 115 6.59 4.73 22.54
C MET A 115 5.82 5.54 21.51
N LEU A 116 5.04 6.54 21.93
CA LEU A 116 4.38 7.48 21.01
C LEU A 116 5.39 8.30 20.20
N ALA A 117 6.46 8.79 20.83
CA ALA A 117 7.51 9.50 20.13
C ALA A 117 8.20 8.60 19.09
N VAL A 118 8.52 7.35 19.46
CA VAL A 118 9.07 6.35 18.54
C VAL A 118 8.13 6.08 17.36
N PHE A 119 6.82 5.96 17.62
CA PHE A 119 5.81 5.82 16.58
C PHE A 119 5.85 6.98 15.58
N LEU A 120 5.80 8.23 16.07
CA LEU A 120 5.81 9.41 15.21
C LEU A 120 7.09 9.52 14.39
N VAL A 121 8.25 9.26 15.02
CA VAL A 121 9.54 9.24 14.32
C VAL A 121 9.56 8.16 13.25
N ALA A 122 9.08 6.95 13.53
CA ALA A 122 9.02 5.86 12.55
C ALA A 122 8.13 6.22 11.36
N VAL A 123 6.98 6.85 11.59
CA VAL A 123 6.08 7.33 10.52
C VAL A 123 6.78 8.38 9.67
N LEU A 124 7.47 9.35 10.28
CA LEU A 124 8.18 10.39 9.53
C LEU A 124 9.32 9.80 8.70
N VAL A 125 10.12 8.90 9.29
CA VAL A 125 11.23 8.26 8.59
C VAL A 125 10.72 7.42 7.42
N LEU A 126 9.73 6.56 7.63
CA LEU A 126 9.17 5.70 6.58
C LEU A 126 8.39 6.47 5.52
N GLY A 127 7.69 7.55 5.90
CA GLY A 127 7.02 8.42 4.93
C GLY A 127 8.00 9.26 4.10
N THR A 128 9.20 9.53 4.62
CA THR A 128 10.26 10.25 3.88
C THR A 128 11.13 9.30 3.04
N PHE A 129 11.42 8.12 3.60
CA PHE A 129 12.27 7.08 3.03
C PHE A 129 11.50 5.76 3.04
N PRO A 130 10.55 5.56 2.10
CA PRO A 130 9.76 4.33 2.06
C PRO A 130 10.67 3.13 1.85
N ALA A 131 10.51 2.13 2.72
CA ALA A 131 11.29 0.89 2.68
C ALA A 131 10.57 -0.19 1.88
N GLY A 132 11.32 -1.05 1.17
CA GLY A 132 10.77 -2.09 0.28
C GLY A 132 9.60 -2.92 0.82
N PRO A 133 9.60 -3.39 2.08
CA PRO A 133 8.48 -4.16 2.65
C PRO A 133 7.19 -3.34 2.87
N MET A 134 7.27 -2.01 2.89
CA MET A 134 6.14 -1.09 2.99
C MET A 134 5.59 -0.73 1.61
N THR A 135 6.38 -0.81 0.56
CA THR A 135 5.98 -0.48 -0.81
C THR A 135 5.53 -1.75 -1.53
N VAL A 136 4.22 -2.00 -1.58
CA VAL A 136 3.69 -3.00 -2.51
C VAL A 136 3.40 -2.30 -3.82
N ASN A 137 4.12 -2.73 -4.85
CA ASN A 137 3.93 -2.20 -6.19
C ASN A 137 2.73 -2.92 -6.83
N PHE A 138 1.56 -2.27 -6.82
CA PHE A 138 0.35 -2.81 -7.43
C PHE A 138 0.28 -2.55 -8.94
N ASP A 139 1.18 -1.71 -9.48
CA ASP A 139 1.27 -1.43 -10.93
C ASP A 139 1.51 -2.69 -11.76
N SER A 140 2.29 -3.65 -11.23
CA SER A 140 2.52 -4.94 -11.89
C SER A 140 1.32 -5.88 -11.87
N ALA A 141 0.36 -5.68 -10.96
CA ALA A 141 -0.81 -6.54 -10.81
C ALA A 141 -2.09 -5.96 -11.45
N ILE A 142 -2.14 -4.64 -11.66
CA ILE A 142 -3.34 -3.93 -12.14
C ILE A 142 -3.16 -3.37 -13.57
N GLY A 143 -1.93 -3.38 -14.12
CA GLY A 143 -1.66 -2.70 -15.39
C GLY A 143 -1.63 -1.19 -15.16
N GLY A 144 -0.49 -0.71 -14.66
CA GLY A 144 -0.31 0.64 -14.09
C GLY A 144 -0.74 1.79 -15.00
N ALA A 145 -1.22 2.87 -14.35
CA ALA A 145 -1.73 4.10 -14.96
C ALA A 145 -0.64 5.15 -15.27
N ASP A 146 0.64 4.82 -15.03
CA ASP A 146 1.80 5.58 -15.52
C ASP A 146 2.30 5.07 -16.88
N ALA A 147 1.63 4.05 -17.42
CA ALA A 147 1.65 3.85 -18.86
C ALA A 147 1.08 5.11 -19.50
N ALA A 148 1.90 5.92 -20.20
CA ALA A 148 1.36 6.75 -21.27
C ALA A 148 0.35 5.85 -22.01
N ASP A 149 -0.89 6.30 -22.18
CA ASP A 149 -1.95 5.49 -22.79
C ASP A 149 -1.62 5.31 -24.29
N VAL A 150 -0.59 4.50 -24.54
CA VAL A 150 -0.14 4.09 -25.84
C VAL A 150 -1.01 2.90 -26.17
N ASN A 151 -1.92 3.12 -27.10
CA ASN A 151 -2.85 2.12 -27.59
C ASN A 151 -2.17 1.11 -28.53
N ALA A 152 -0.91 0.77 -28.25
CA ALA A 152 -0.20 -0.24 -29.01
C ALA A 152 -0.81 -1.62 -28.76
N GLU A 153 -0.88 -2.44 -29.78
CA GLU A 153 -1.37 -3.81 -29.70
C GLU A 153 -0.20 -4.77 -29.92
N LEU A 154 0.05 -5.63 -28.93
CA LEU A 154 1.06 -6.69 -29.03
C LEU A 154 0.40 -7.99 -29.50
N VAL A 155 0.67 -8.36 -30.74
CA VAL A 155 0.23 -9.61 -31.37
C VAL A 155 1.40 -10.57 -31.39
N CYS A 156 1.22 -11.77 -30.83
CA CYS A 156 2.25 -12.80 -30.82
C CYS A 156 1.69 -14.09 -31.42
N GLU A 157 2.48 -14.75 -32.24
CA GLU A 157 2.16 -16.04 -32.87
C GLU A 157 3.25 -17.06 -32.54
N SER A 158 2.83 -18.27 -32.21
CA SER A 158 3.73 -19.39 -31.99
C SER A 158 3.99 -20.13 -33.30
N GLN A 159 5.26 -20.40 -33.58
CA GLN A 159 5.69 -21.17 -34.75
C GLN A 159 6.59 -22.31 -34.29
N ALA A 160 6.13 -23.54 -34.49
CA ALA A 160 6.93 -24.73 -34.27
C ALA A 160 7.86 -24.95 -35.48
N ALA A 161 9.16 -24.76 -35.29
CA ALA A 161 10.19 -25.04 -36.28
C ALA A 161 11.03 -26.24 -35.82
N GLY A 162 10.56 -27.45 -36.16
CA GLY A 162 11.24 -28.69 -35.76
C GLY A 162 11.12 -28.98 -34.27
N GLU A 163 12.24 -29.07 -33.55
CA GLU A 163 12.29 -29.30 -32.09
C GLU A 163 12.22 -28.00 -31.27
N THR A 164 12.24 -26.83 -31.92
CA THR A 164 12.23 -25.52 -31.27
C THR A 164 10.92 -24.78 -31.55
N THR A 165 10.29 -24.28 -30.48
CA THR A 165 9.14 -23.36 -30.59
C THR A 165 9.66 -21.93 -30.54
N ARG A 166 9.25 -21.14 -31.53
CA ARG A 166 9.64 -19.75 -31.69
C ARG A 166 8.39 -18.88 -31.63
N ILE A 167 8.44 -17.81 -30.84
CA ILE A 167 7.34 -16.86 -30.70
C ILE A 167 7.73 -15.60 -31.47
N SER A 168 6.97 -15.29 -32.51
CA SER A 168 7.12 -14.05 -33.25
C SER A 168 6.11 -13.04 -32.71
N CYS A 169 6.56 -11.88 -32.27
CA CYS A 169 5.68 -10.81 -31.81
C CYS A 169 5.88 -9.57 -32.67
N GLU A 170 4.78 -8.93 -33.01
CA GLU A 170 4.75 -7.62 -33.66
C GLU A 170 3.96 -6.62 -32.79
N LEU A 171 4.40 -5.37 -32.82
CA LEU A 171 3.72 -4.27 -32.17
C LEU A 171 3.01 -3.40 -33.21
N ARG A 172 1.68 -3.31 -33.11
CA ARG A 172 0.84 -2.44 -33.95
C ARG A 172 0.50 -1.15 -33.19
N ASP A 173 0.20 -0.07 -33.91
CA ASP A 173 -0.17 1.24 -33.35
C ASP A 173 0.86 1.79 -32.34
N ALA A 174 2.15 1.74 -32.73
CA ALA A 174 3.31 2.00 -31.88
C ALA A 174 3.91 3.41 -32.04
N GLU A 175 3.15 4.41 -32.50
CA GLU A 175 3.69 5.74 -32.84
C GLU A 175 4.26 6.52 -31.64
N GLN A 176 3.95 6.10 -30.42
CA GLN A 176 4.42 6.72 -29.17
C GLN A 176 5.47 5.85 -28.43
N VAL A 177 6.00 4.82 -29.09
CA VAL A 177 7.01 3.91 -28.54
C VAL A 177 8.35 4.23 -29.18
N ASP A 178 9.36 4.46 -28.34
CA ASP A 178 10.75 4.68 -28.76
C ASP A 178 11.59 3.41 -28.61
N ARG A 179 11.27 2.60 -27.60
CA ARG A 179 12.05 1.41 -27.27
C ARG A 179 11.22 0.26 -26.72
N VAL A 180 11.53 -0.95 -27.16
CA VAL A 180 10.94 -2.21 -26.69
C VAL A 180 12.02 -3.05 -26.02
N VAL A 181 11.74 -3.53 -24.81
CA VAL A 181 12.63 -4.45 -24.09
C VAL A 181 11.86 -5.68 -23.65
N VAL A 182 12.36 -6.85 -24.01
CA VAL A 182 11.79 -8.15 -23.69
C VAL A 182 12.61 -8.80 -22.58
N LEU A 183 11.94 -9.19 -21.51
CA LEU A 183 12.54 -9.74 -20.30
C LEU A 183 11.97 -11.13 -20.00
N SER A 184 12.81 -12.04 -19.51
CA SER A 184 12.36 -13.28 -18.86
C SER A 184 13.20 -13.54 -17.61
N GLY A 185 12.55 -13.85 -16.49
CA GLY A 185 13.25 -14.07 -15.21
C GLY A 185 14.06 -12.87 -14.68
N GLY A 186 13.86 -11.67 -15.26
CA GLY A 186 14.66 -10.48 -14.99
C GLY A 186 15.89 -10.32 -15.89
N THR A 187 16.11 -11.24 -16.82
CA THR A 187 17.15 -11.17 -17.86
C THR A 187 16.57 -10.56 -19.14
N GLU A 188 17.32 -9.66 -19.78
CA GLU A 188 16.97 -9.10 -21.09
C GLU A 188 17.25 -10.13 -22.20
N LEU A 189 16.21 -10.47 -22.94
CA LEU A 189 16.27 -11.38 -24.09
C LEU A 189 16.48 -10.59 -25.39
N VAL A 190 15.72 -9.50 -25.55
CA VAL A 190 15.73 -8.65 -26.74
C VAL A 190 15.55 -7.20 -26.32
N ALA A 191 16.26 -6.30 -26.98
CA ALA A 191 15.97 -4.87 -27.00
C ALA A 191 15.89 -4.41 -28.45
N ASP A 192 14.86 -3.63 -28.78
CA ASP A 192 14.62 -3.09 -30.11
C ASP A 192 14.27 -1.61 -29.97
N ASP A 193 15.05 -0.76 -30.63
CA ASP A 193 14.96 0.70 -30.57
C ASP A 193 14.50 1.29 -31.93
N ASP A 194 14.21 0.45 -32.93
CA ASP A 194 13.94 0.89 -34.31
C ASP A 194 12.55 0.40 -34.79
N PRO A 195 11.58 1.29 -35.06
CA PRO A 195 10.28 0.88 -35.62
C PRO A 195 10.39 0.46 -37.10
N PRO A 196 9.59 -0.51 -37.59
CA PRO A 196 8.53 -1.23 -36.88
C PRO A 196 9.09 -2.29 -35.92
N PHE A 197 8.53 -2.33 -34.71
CA PHE A 197 9.00 -3.24 -33.66
C PHE A 197 8.52 -4.66 -33.92
N GLU A 198 9.45 -5.51 -34.31
CA GLU A 198 9.25 -6.93 -34.58
C GLU A 198 10.37 -7.72 -33.92
N PHE A 199 10.00 -8.65 -33.05
CA PHE A 199 10.99 -9.46 -32.35
C PHE A 199 10.56 -10.91 -32.21
N THR A 200 11.56 -11.74 -32.01
CA THR A 200 11.40 -13.18 -31.90
C THR A 200 12.00 -13.66 -30.60
N VAL A 201 11.27 -14.50 -29.87
CA VAL A 201 11.72 -15.15 -28.64
C VAL A 201 11.69 -16.65 -28.83
N ASP A 202 12.81 -17.32 -28.59
CA ASP A 202 12.84 -18.77 -28.57
C ASP A 202 12.31 -19.28 -27.22
N ALA A 203 11.38 -20.25 -27.23
CA ALA A 203 10.76 -20.77 -26.01
C ALA A 203 11.77 -21.39 -25.03
N ALA A 204 12.92 -21.82 -25.53
CA ALA A 204 14.02 -22.35 -24.73
C ALA A 204 14.74 -21.28 -23.90
N ASP A 205 14.68 -20.01 -24.32
CA ASP A 205 15.33 -18.89 -23.64
C ASP A 205 14.42 -18.25 -22.58
N VAL A 206 13.14 -18.66 -22.52
CA VAL A 206 12.18 -18.18 -21.54
C VAL A 206 12.29 -18.99 -20.25
N GLU A 207 12.67 -18.31 -19.18
CA GLU A 207 12.85 -18.90 -17.86
C GLU A 207 11.50 -19.37 -17.27
N GLU A 208 11.50 -20.60 -16.75
CA GLU A 208 10.36 -21.14 -16.03
C GLU A 208 10.39 -20.69 -14.57
N THR A 209 9.38 -19.92 -14.16
CA THR A 209 9.23 -19.47 -12.77
C THR A 209 7.93 -20.04 -12.19
N MET A 210 8.05 -20.86 -11.14
CA MET A 210 6.91 -21.49 -10.46
C MET A 210 5.97 -22.28 -11.39
N GLY A 211 6.52 -23.06 -12.33
CA GLY A 211 5.72 -23.91 -13.21
C GLY A 211 5.16 -23.21 -14.45
N ARG A 212 5.57 -21.96 -14.71
CA ARG A 212 5.09 -21.15 -15.85
C ARG A 212 6.26 -20.52 -16.58
N GLN A 213 6.27 -20.66 -17.91
CA GLN A 213 7.21 -19.97 -18.77
C GLN A 213 6.52 -18.71 -19.31
N ALA A 214 7.05 -17.55 -18.94
CA ALA A 214 6.50 -16.27 -19.35
C ALA A 214 7.60 -15.26 -19.62
N PHE A 215 7.32 -14.37 -20.56
CA PHE A 215 8.16 -13.21 -20.84
C PHE A 215 7.34 -11.92 -20.70
N THR A 216 8.05 -10.83 -20.44
CA THR A 216 7.51 -9.50 -20.22
C THR A 216 8.06 -8.55 -21.26
N VAL A 217 7.19 -7.89 -22.01
CA VAL A 217 7.53 -6.88 -22.99
C VAL A 217 7.27 -5.51 -22.36
N ARG A 218 8.30 -4.67 -22.28
CA ARG A 218 8.22 -3.29 -21.78
C ARG A 218 8.40 -2.33 -22.94
N LEU A 219 7.45 -1.42 -23.08
CA LEU A 219 7.47 -0.34 -24.05
C LEU A 219 7.90 0.94 -23.33
N TYR A 220 8.83 1.68 -23.89
CA TYR A 220 9.30 2.95 -23.36
C TYR A 220 9.00 4.09 -24.35
N ASP A 221 8.69 5.26 -23.82
CA ASP A 221 8.52 6.50 -24.59
C ASP A 221 9.88 7.16 -24.91
N GLU A 222 9.86 8.22 -25.73
CA GLU A 222 11.04 9.02 -26.11
C GLU A 222 11.77 9.64 -24.89
N SER A 223 11.05 9.82 -23.77
CA SER A 223 11.62 10.34 -22.53
C SER A 223 12.28 9.25 -21.67
N GLY A 224 12.25 7.99 -22.12
CA GLY A 224 12.77 6.83 -21.41
C GLY A 224 11.87 6.35 -20.27
N ASN A 225 10.62 6.82 -20.19
CA ASN A 225 9.65 6.34 -19.21
C ASN A 225 8.97 5.08 -19.72
N LEU A 226 8.57 4.20 -18.81
CA LEU A 226 7.80 3.00 -19.15
C LEU A 226 6.40 3.42 -19.62
N ALA A 227 6.15 3.30 -20.92
CA ALA A 227 4.89 3.63 -21.55
C ALA A 227 3.87 2.50 -21.44
N ARG A 228 4.26 1.22 -21.46
CA ARG A 228 3.33 0.08 -21.30
C ARG A 228 4.08 -1.21 -21.02
N GLN A 229 3.39 -2.19 -20.43
CA GLN A 229 3.95 -3.52 -20.21
C GLN A 229 2.94 -4.63 -20.57
N TYR A 230 3.41 -5.66 -21.28
CA TYR A 230 2.66 -6.90 -21.52
C TYR A 230 3.38 -8.07 -20.88
N THR A 231 2.63 -8.98 -20.28
CA THR A 231 3.13 -10.30 -19.91
C THR A 231 2.44 -11.34 -20.77
N ARG A 232 3.22 -12.26 -21.34
CA ARG A 232 2.72 -13.36 -22.16
C ARG A 232 3.20 -14.67 -21.56
N ASP A 233 2.26 -15.55 -21.29
CA ASP A 233 2.52 -16.93 -20.89
C ASP A 233 2.50 -17.78 -22.16
N LEU A 234 3.55 -18.56 -22.37
CA LEU A 234 3.71 -19.42 -23.54
C LEU A 234 2.52 -20.38 -23.74
N GLN A 235 1.83 -20.77 -22.67
CA GLN A 235 0.71 -21.72 -22.75
C GLN A 235 -0.57 -21.11 -23.38
N TYR A 236 -0.63 -19.79 -23.54
CA TYR A 236 -1.80 -19.06 -24.05
C TYR A 236 -1.50 -18.26 -25.32
N ILE A 237 -0.38 -18.56 -25.98
CA ILE A 237 -0.06 -18.01 -27.30
C ILE A 237 -0.46 -19.05 -28.33
N ASP A 238 -1.32 -18.65 -29.27
CA ASP A 238 -1.77 -19.50 -30.38
C ASP A 238 -0.65 -19.69 -31.42
#